data_AF-A0A3R1BRQ3-F1
#
_entry.id   AF-A0A3R1BRQ3-F1
#
_cell.length_a   1.000
_cell.length_b   1.000
_cell.length_c   1.000
_cell.angle_alpha   90.00
_cell.angle_beta   90.00
_cell.angle_gamma   90.00
#
_symmetry.space_group_name_H-M   'P 1'
#
loop_
_entity.id
_entity.type
_entity.pdbx_description
1 polymer ?
#
loop_
_entity_poly.entity_id
_entity_poly.type
_entity_poly.pdbx_seq_one_letter_code
_entity_poly.pdbx_strand_id
1 'polypeptide(L)'
;MTTITREQQKQILIDTANHVISRDNTSPYSENLRELARIALASLTAEPVAWTDAEELRDLRTVGFCEMFTVEPVSKDADMYRVIPLYTDSPVPERERIRREHAEWSDATFGDVGPIGPLKHLSKEALEAAADPSDPLEWADMQFLLWDAQRRMGISDEFITRAMIEKLEINKSRQWPEPKEGEPRLHIKEQP
;
A
#
# COMPACT_ATOMS: atom_id res chain seq x y z
N MET A 1 -36.88 16.56 -10.75
CA MET A 1 -35.45 16.24 -10.82
C MET A 1 -35.05 15.78 -9.43
N THR A 2 -34.87 14.48 -9.21
CA THR A 2 -34.63 13.92 -7.87
C THR A 2 -33.15 14.09 -7.55
N THR A 3 -32.83 14.89 -6.52
CA THR A 3 -31.46 15.12 -6.07
C THR A 3 -30.94 13.85 -5.38
N ILE A 4 -29.77 13.36 -5.80
CA ILE A 4 -29.09 12.25 -5.14
C ILE A 4 -28.67 12.65 -3.72
N THR A 5 -28.90 11.78 -2.74
CA THR A 5 -28.46 12.04 -1.35
C THR A 5 -26.96 11.70 -1.19
N ARG A 6 -26.32 12.25 -0.14
CA ARG A 6 -24.91 11.92 0.17
C ARG A 6 -24.71 10.42 0.40
N GLU A 7 -25.66 9.77 1.08
CA GLU A 7 -25.63 8.32 1.30
C GLU A 7 -25.75 7.52 -0.01
N GLN A 8 -26.65 7.94 -0.90
CA GLN A 8 -26.77 7.32 -2.22
C GLN A 8 -25.49 7.50 -3.05
N GLN A 9 -24.87 8.69 -3.00
CA GLN A 9 -23.61 8.95 -3.68
C GLN A 9 -22.46 8.11 -3.10
N LYS A 10 -22.39 7.98 -1.77
CA LYS A 10 -21.41 7.12 -1.07
C LYS A 10 -21.55 5.66 -1.52
N GLN A 11 -22.78 5.14 -1.56
CA GLN A 11 -23.03 3.77 -1.99
C GLN A 11 -22.60 3.52 -3.44
N ILE A 12 -22.91 4.46 -4.36
CA ILE A 12 -22.46 4.36 -5.76
C ILE A 12 -20.93 4.28 -5.86
N LEU A 13 -20.21 5.07 -5.06
CA LEU A 13 -18.74 5.05 -5.06
C LEU A 13 -18.18 3.74 -4.51
N ILE A 14 -18.79 3.19 -3.45
CA ILE A 14 -18.45 1.87 -2.90
C ILE A 14 -18.65 0.78 -3.96
N ASP A 15 -19.81 0.76 -4.62
CA ASP A 15 -20.13 -0.22 -5.66
C ASP A 15 -19.15 -0.11 -6.85
N THR A 16 -18.80 1.12 -7.22
CA THR A 16 -17.81 1.40 -8.28
C THR A 16 -16.43 0.87 -7.88
N ALA A 17 -15.98 1.13 -6.65
CA ALA A 17 -14.69 0.65 -6.16
C ALA A 17 -14.64 -0.89 -6.17
N ASN A 18 -15.69 -1.55 -5.67
CA ASN A 18 -15.81 -3.01 -5.71
C ASN A 18 -15.75 -3.56 -7.14
N HIS A 19 -16.46 -2.92 -8.08
CA HIS A 19 -16.41 -3.31 -9.49
C HIS A 19 -15.00 -3.18 -10.09
N VAL A 20 -14.30 -2.09 -9.79
CA VAL A 20 -12.91 -1.87 -10.23
C VAL A 20 -11.96 -2.89 -9.63
N ILE A 21 -12.18 -3.30 -8.38
CA ILE A 21 -11.39 -4.34 -7.71
C ILE A 21 -11.62 -5.71 -8.36
N SER A 22 -12.85 -6.03 -8.77
CA SER A 22 -13.23 -7.34 -9.30
C SER A 22 -13.03 -7.53 -10.80
N ARG A 23 -12.88 -6.44 -11.58
CA ARG A 23 -12.78 -6.53 -13.05
C ARG A 23 -11.53 -7.29 -13.50
N ASP A 24 -11.52 -7.84 -14.70
CA ASP A 24 -10.32 -8.48 -15.28
C ASP A 24 -9.20 -7.46 -15.58
N ASN A 25 -7.95 -7.94 -15.58
CA ASN A 25 -6.80 -7.11 -15.96
C ASN A 25 -6.77 -6.86 -17.47
N THR A 26 -7.42 -5.79 -17.90
CA THR A 26 -7.52 -5.38 -19.31
C THR A 26 -6.49 -4.32 -19.71
N SER A 27 -5.67 -3.82 -18.78
CA SER A 27 -4.72 -2.72 -18.99
C SER A 27 -3.48 -2.87 -18.09
N PRO A 28 -2.30 -2.39 -18.51
CA PRO A 28 -1.11 -2.35 -17.66
C PRO A 28 -1.29 -1.50 -16.39
N TYR A 29 -2.24 -0.56 -16.37
CA TYR A 29 -2.58 0.23 -15.19
C TYR A 29 -3.63 -0.42 -14.29
N SER A 30 -4.13 -1.61 -14.64
CA SER A 30 -5.29 -2.18 -13.95
C SER A 30 -5.02 -2.47 -12.48
N GLU A 31 -3.81 -2.87 -12.09
CA GLU A 31 -3.48 -3.12 -10.69
C GLU A 31 -3.37 -1.82 -9.88
N ASN A 32 -2.79 -0.75 -10.45
CA ASN A 32 -2.80 0.57 -9.83
C ASN A 32 -4.23 1.07 -9.61
N LEU A 33 -5.12 0.83 -10.58
CA LEU A 33 -6.52 1.22 -10.43
C LEU A 33 -7.24 0.38 -9.38
N ARG A 34 -6.91 -0.92 -9.26
CA ARG A 34 -7.43 -1.76 -8.17
C ARG A 34 -6.93 -1.27 -6.82
N GLU A 35 -5.66 -0.91 -6.72
CA GLU A 35 -5.09 -0.41 -5.47
C GLU A 35 -5.69 0.94 -5.07
N LEU A 36 -5.84 1.86 -6.04
CA LEU A 36 -6.57 3.10 -5.82
C LEU A 36 -8.02 2.83 -5.37
N ALA A 37 -8.68 1.84 -5.96
CA ALA A 37 -10.02 1.45 -5.56
C ALA A 37 -10.07 0.80 -4.17
N ARG A 38 -9.05 0.04 -3.75
CA ARG A 38 -8.94 -0.51 -2.38
C ARG A 38 -8.77 0.61 -1.35
N ILE A 39 -7.91 1.59 -1.63
CA ILE A 39 -7.71 2.79 -0.79
C ILE A 39 -9.02 3.57 -0.69
N ALA A 40 -9.67 3.84 -1.82
CA ALA A 40 -10.93 4.55 -1.86
C ALA A 40 -12.03 3.79 -1.10
N LEU A 41 -12.13 2.47 -1.30
CA LEU A 41 -13.09 1.61 -0.60
C LEU A 41 -12.86 1.65 0.91
N ALA A 42 -11.62 1.45 1.37
CA ALA A 42 -11.26 1.53 2.78
C ALA A 42 -11.64 2.89 3.40
N SER A 43 -11.38 3.99 2.69
CA SER A 43 -11.79 5.33 3.13
C SER A 43 -13.31 5.52 3.16
N LEU A 44 -14.05 4.91 2.22
CA LEU A 44 -15.50 5.04 2.13
C LEU A 44 -16.22 4.16 3.16
N THR A 45 -15.64 3.02 3.55
CA THR A 45 -16.25 2.08 4.50
C THR A 45 -15.74 2.26 5.93
N ALA A 46 -14.75 3.12 6.16
CA ALA A 46 -14.28 3.42 7.51
C ALA A 46 -15.43 3.91 8.39
N GLU A 47 -15.49 3.39 9.61
CA GLU A 47 -16.44 3.82 10.64
C GLU A 47 -15.74 4.81 11.58
N PRO A 48 -16.37 5.96 11.90
CA PRO A 48 -15.78 6.89 12.84
C PRO A 48 -15.75 6.31 14.25
N VAL A 49 -14.72 6.65 15.01
CA VAL A 49 -14.60 6.27 16.43
C VAL A 49 -15.07 7.36 17.39
N ALA A 50 -15.07 8.60 16.91
CA ALA A 50 -15.53 9.78 17.62
C ALA A 50 -15.97 10.82 16.59
N TRP A 51 -16.55 11.91 17.06
CA TRP A 51 -16.72 13.11 16.25
C TRP A 51 -16.36 14.36 17.05
N THR A 52 -16.11 15.44 16.34
CA THR A 52 -15.89 16.78 16.90
C THR A 52 -16.55 17.81 15.98
N ASP A 53 -16.39 19.10 16.24
CA ASP A 53 -16.90 20.14 15.35
C ASP A 53 -15.84 21.22 15.04
N ALA A 54 -16.22 22.16 14.18
CA ALA A 54 -15.32 23.22 13.73
C ALA A 54 -14.95 24.21 14.84
N GLU A 55 -15.73 24.32 15.91
CA GLU A 55 -15.45 25.18 17.08
C GLU A 55 -14.41 24.53 17.98
N GLU A 56 -14.61 23.26 18.33
CA GLU A 56 -13.66 22.47 19.10
C GLU A 56 -12.29 22.38 18.41
N LEU A 57 -12.25 22.26 17.08
CA LEU A 57 -11.00 22.28 16.32
C LEU A 57 -10.31 23.67 16.32
N ARG A 58 -11.06 24.77 16.44
CA ARG A 58 -10.46 26.12 16.60
C ARG A 58 -9.87 26.28 17.99
N ASP A 59 -10.55 25.76 19.00
CA ASP A 59 -10.08 25.79 20.38
C ASP A 59 -8.83 24.91 20.54
N LEU A 60 -8.77 23.76 19.86
CA LEU A 60 -7.59 22.91 19.83
C LEU A 60 -6.35 23.69 19.36
N ARG A 61 -6.51 24.47 18.31
CA ARG A 61 -5.44 25.29 17.73
C ARG A 61 -5.03 26.44 18.64
N THR A 62 -5.97 27.00 19.39
CA THR A 62 -5.77 28.24 20.15
C THR A 62 -5.29 27.98 21.56
N VAL A 63 -5.86 26.96 22.22
CA VAL A 63 -5.64 26.67 23.64
C VAL A 63 -5.20 25.23 23.90
N GLY A 64 -5.05 24.39 22.87
CA GLY A 64 -4.59 23.01 23.01
C GLY A 64 -5.64 22.05 23.58
N PHE A 65 -6.92 22.44 23.54
CA PHE A 65 -8.04 21.67 24.10
C PHE A 65 -9.15 21.50 23.06
N CYS A 66 -9.77 20.33 23.03
CA CYS A 66 -10.85 19.95 22.11
C CYS A 66 -11.73 18.90 22.77
N GLU A 67 -13.03 19.07 22.70
CA GLU A 67 -13.98 18.03 23.05
C GLU A 67 -14.12 17.01 21.90
N MET A 68 -14.18 15.74 22.28
CA MET A 68 -14.44 14.61 21.40
C MET A 68 -15.70 13.91 21.90
N PHE A 69 -16.61 13.64 20.99
CA PHE A 69 -17.93 13.10 21.29
C PHE A 69 -18.09 11.68 20.76
N THR A 70 -18.89 10.87 21.45
CA THR A 70 -19.20 9.50 21.06
C THR A 70 -20.03 9.46 19.77
N VAL A 71 -19.76 8.50 18.89
CA VAL A 71 -20.49 8.32 17.63
C VAL A 71 -21.92 7.81 17.80
N GLU A 72 -22.23 7.12 18.90
CA GLU A 72 -23.59 6.67 19.20
C GLU A 72 -23.94 6.76 20.70
N PRO A 73 -25.08 7.40 21.06
CA PRO A 73 -25.86 8.30 20.21
C PRO A 73 -25.15 9.65 20.03
N VAL A 74 -25.11 10.17 18.80
CA VAL A 74 -24.90 11.61 18.60
C VAL A 74 -26.01 12.32 19.38
N SER A 75 -25.64 13.28 20.25
CA SER A 75 -26.61 14.01 21.08
C SER A 75 -27.78 14.49 20.22
N LYS A 76 -29.01 14.33 20.71
CA LYS A 76 -30.24 14.78 20.02
C LYS A 76 -30.21 16.28 19.66
N ASP A 77 -29.38 17.05 20.36
CA ASP A 77 -29.24 18.49 20.20
C ASP A 77 -28.03 18.85 19.31
N ALA A 78 -27.28 17.86 18.81
CA ALA A 78 -26.15 18.10 17.92
C ALA A 78 -26.65 18.45 16.52
N ASP A 79 -26.16 19.57 16.00
CA ASP A 79 -26.34 19.93 14.60
C ASP A 79 -25.54 18.96 13.73
N MET A 80 -26.23 18.02 13.08
CA MET A 80 -25.61 17.02 12.20
C MET A 80 -24.77 17.64 11.07
N TYR A 81 -24.98 18.91 10.72
CA TYR A 81 -24.17 19.63 9.73
C TYR A 81 -22.82 20.11 10.27
N ARG A 82 -22.59 20.04 11.60
CA ARG A 82 -21.34 20.41 12.27
C ARG A 82 -20.47 19.23 12.66
N VAL A 83 -20.98 18.01 12.50
CA VAL A 83 -20.28 16.77 12.86
C VAL A 83 -19.09 16.53 11.93
N ILE A 84 -17.89 16.57 12.50
CA ILE A 84 -16.63 16.17 11.86
C ILE A 84 -16.27 14.79 12.42
N PRO A 85 -16.47 13.70 11.64
CA PRO A 85 -16.12 12.37 12.08
C PRO A 85 -14.59 12.19 12.20
N LEU A 86 -14.17 11.53 13.27
CA LEU A 86 -12.79 11.17 13.55
C LEU A 86 -12.63 9.66 13.39
N TYR A 87 -11.57 9.24 12.70
CA TYR A 87 -11.29 7.85 12.37
C TYR A 87 -9.95 7.43 12.99
N THR A 88 -9.82 6.17 13.41
CA THR A 88 -8.57 5.63 13.97
C THR A 88 -7.51 5.33 12.92
N ASP A 89 -7.93 5.02 11.69
CA ASP A 89 -7.02 4.60 10.63
C ASP A 89 -6.88 5.65 9.51
N SER A 90 -5.63 5.78 9.06
CA SER A 90 -5.31 6.45 7.81
C SER A 90 -5.77 5.54 6.64
N PRO A 91 -6.39 6.07 5.57
CA PRO A 91 -6.87 5.26 4.44
C PRO A 91 -5.75 4.61 3.62
N VAL A 92 -4.49 4.82 4.01
CA VAL A 92 -3.32 4.26 3.34
C VAL A 92 -2.98 2.93 4.00
N PRO A 93 -2.91 1.82 3.23
CA PRO A 93 -2.54 0.52 3.77
C PRO A 93 -1.23 0.60 4.59
N GLU A 94 -1.20 -0.10 5.73
CA GLU A 94 -0.06 -0.13 6.66
C GLU A 94 1.30 -0.36 5.95
N ARG A 95 1.32 -1.27 4.97
CA ARG A 95 2.51 -1.57 4.15
C ARG A 95 3.04 -0.35 3.39
N GLU A 96 2.15 0.49 2.89
CA GLU A 96 2.49 1.69 2.13
C GLU A 96 2.90 2.84 3.07
N ARG A 97 2.38 2.88 4.32
CA ARG A 97 2.93 3.74 5.38
C ARG A 97 4.37 3.36 5.71
N ILE A 98 4.62 2.08 6.03
CA ILE A 98 5.94 1.54 6.37
C ILE A 98 6.96 1.80 5.25
N ARG A 99 6.56 1.60 3.98
CA ARG A 99 7.42 1.84 2.81
C ARG A 99 7.89 3.30 2.73
N ARG A 100 7.00 4.28 3.00
CA ARG A 100 7.36 5.70 3.01
C ARG A 100 8.26 6.06 4.18
N GLU A 101 7.93 5.62 5.39
CA GLU A 101 8.76 5.86 6.58
C GLU A 101 10.17 5.31 6.40
N HIS A 102 10.28 4.11 5.82
CA HIS A 102 11.57 3.51 5.46
C HIS A 102 12.33 4.37 4.44
N ALA A 103 11.67 4.88 3.39
CA ALA A 103 12.32 5.73 2.39
C ALA A 103 12.84 7.04 3.00
N GLU A 104 12.04 7.70 3.84
CA GLU A 104 12.42 8.93 4.54
C GLU A 104 13.62 8.71 5.47
N TRP A 105 13.59 7.62 6.25
CA TRP A 105 14.71 7.23 7.12
C TRP A 105 15.97 6.90 6.31
N SER A 106 15.84 6.17 5.20
CA SER A 106 16.95 5.78 4.32
C SER A 106 17.59 7.01 3.67
N ASP A 107 16.80 7.99 3.24
CA ASP A 107 17.31 9.24 2.68
C ASP A 107 18.03 10.09 3.75
N ALA A 108 17.47 10.17 4.96
CA ALA A 108 18.11 10.88 6.07
C ALA A 108 19.43 10.24 6.52
N THR A 109 19.50 8.90 6.48
CA THR A 109 20.65 8.14 6.99
C THR A 109 21.78 8.01 5.96
N PHE A 110 21.43 7.72 4.71
CA PHE A 110 22.40 7.37 3.67
C PHE A 110 22.57 8.45 2.61
N GLY A 111 21.66 9.43 2.53
CA GLY A 111 21.69 10.50 1.55
C GLY A 111 21.42 10.03 0.12
N ASP A 112 21.93 10.79 -0.85
CA ASP A 112 21.75 10.58 -2.29
C ASP A 112 22.70 9.48 -2.82
N VAL A 113 22.33 8.22 -2.56
CA VAL A 113 23.01 7.04 -3.10
C VAL A 113 22.12 6.31 -4.11
N GLY A 114 22.75 5.67 -5.10
CA GLY A 114 22.08 4.84 -6.10
C GLY A 114 21.72 3.44 -5.61
N PRO A 115 21.09 2.59 -6.45
CA PRO A 115 20.56 1.28 -6.05
C PRO A 115 21.61 0.21 -5.77
N ILE A 116 22.85 0.41 -6.19
CA ILE A 116 23.87 -0.64 -6.23
C ILE A 116 24.20 -1.12 -4.81
N GLY A 117 24.23 -0.19 -3.84
CA GLY A 117 24.44 -0.52 -2.42
C GLY A 117 23.35 -1.46 -1.89
N PRO A 118 22.06 -1.03 -1.91
CA PRO A 118 20.94 -1.86 -1.51
C PRO A 118 20.88 -3.22 -2.22
N LEU A 119 21.18 -3.30 -3.52
CA LEU A 119 21.20 -4.58 -4.25
C LEU A 119 22.33 -5.51 -3.81
N LYS A 120 23.52 -4.96 -3.51
CA LYS A 120 24.61 -5.76 -2.93
C LYS A 120 24.27 -6.24 -1.53
N HIS A 121 23.60 -5.41 -0.74
CA HIS A 121 23.14 -5.79 0.60
C HIS A 121 22.06 -6.88 0.51
N LEU A 122 21.10 -6.75 -0.42
CA LEU A 122 20.04 -7.73 -0.64
C LEU A 122 20.59 -9.14 -0.90
N SER A 123 21.74 -9.25 -1.57
CA SER A 123 22.38 -10.55 -1.79
C SER A 123 22.88 -11.22 -0.50
N LYS A 124 23.21 -10.45 0.54
CA LYS A 124 23.60 -10.97 1.86
C LYS A 124 22.37 -11.38 2.65
N GLU A 125 21.37 -10.51 2.74
CA GLU A 125 20.11 -10.81 3.44
C GLU A 125 19.40 -12.03 2.83
N ALA A 126 19.50 -12.24 1.52
CA ALA A 126 18.98 -13.46 0.90
C ALA A 126 19.69 -14.74 1.37
N LEU A 127 20.96 -14.67 1.77
CA LEU A 127 21.68 -15.80 2.36
C LEU A 127 21.32 -15.99 3.83
N GLU A 128 21.10 -14.91 4.57
CA GLU A 128 20.67 -14.91 5.97
C GLU A 128 19.25 -15.51 6.09
N ALA A 129 18.31 -15.03 5.26
CA ALA A 129 16.97 -15.61 5.12
C ALA A 129 16.97 -17.08 4.66
N ALA A 130 17.92 -17.48 3.83
CA ALA A 130 18.05 -18.89 3.42
C ALA A 130 18.60 -19.79 4.55
N ALA A 131 19.38 -19.22 5.47
CA ALA A 131 19.93 -19.94 6.62
C ALA A 131 18.89 -20.11 7.75
N ASP A 132 18.02 -19.12 7.95
CA ASP A 132 16.88 -19.20 8.87
C ASP A 132 15.57 -18.68 8.22
N PRO A 133 14.91 -19.49 7.38
CA PRO A 133 13.68 -19.07 6.72
C PRO A 133 12.50 -18.89 7.69
N SER A 134 12.66 -19.28 8.96
CA SER A 134 11.64 -19.12 10.00
C SER A 134 11.66 -17.75 10.67
N ASP A 135 12.74 -16.97 10.50
CA ASP A 135 12.83 -15.61 10.99
C ASP A 135 12.14 -14.63 10.01
N PRO A 136 11.01 -14.00 10.40
CA PRO A 136 10.31 -13.05 9.53
C PRO A 136 11.08 -11.74 9.31
N LEU A 137 12.08 -11.41 10.14
CA LEU A 137 12.86 -10.17 10.00
C LEU A 137 13.79 -10.22 8.80
N GLU A 138 14.40 -11.37 8.53
CA GLU A 138 15.24 -11.60 7.35
C GLU A 138 14.48 -11.38 6.03
N TRP A 139 13.20 -11.75 6.01
CA TRP A 139 12.31 -11.44 4.88
C TRP A 139 11.98 -9.95 4.78
N ALA A 140 11.84 -9.27 5.93
CA ALA A 140 11.59 -7.83 5.96
C ALA A 140 12.80 -7.04 5.45
N ASP A 141 14.03 -7.43 5.80
CA ASP A 141 15.25 -6.82 5.31
C ASP A 141 15.37 -6.93 3.78
N MET A 142 15.04 -8.10 3.22
CA MET A 142 14.96 -8.24 1.76
C MET A 142 13.95 -7.27 1.12
N GLN A 143 12.78 -7.07 1.74
CA GLN A 143 11.75 -6.17 1.22
C GLN A 143 12.17 -4.71 1.27
N PHE A 144 12.77 -4.27 2.38
CA PHE A 144 13.27 -2.91 2.54
C PHE A 144 14.36 -2.60 1.50
N LEU A 145 15.32 -3.51 1.32
CA LEU A 145 16.41 -3.33 0.37
C LEU A 145 15.92 -3.32 -1.09
N LEU A 146 14.92 -4.14 -1.42
CA LEU A 146 14.33 -4.14 -2.75
C LEU A 146 13.57 -2.84 -3.04
N TRP A 147 12.75 -2.36 -2.10
CA TRP A 147 12.06 -1.07 -2.25
C TRP A 147 13.06 0.09 -2.37
N ASP A 148 14.13 0.08 -1.57
CA ASP A 148 15.17 1.11 -1.60
C ASP A 148 15.88 1.14 -2.96
N ALA A 149 16.24 -0.03 -3.49
CA ALA A 149 16.85 -0.13 -4.80
C ALA A 149 15.91 0.38 -5.91
N GLN A 150 14.63 0.01 -5.88
CA GLN A 150 13.65 0.42 -6.87
C GLN A 150 13.44 1.93 -6.88
N ARG A 151 13.18 2.53 -5.71
CA ARG A 151 12.92 3.97 -5.59
C ARG A 151 14.15 4.80 -6.00
N ARG A 152 15.36 4.36 -5.64
CA ARG A 152 16.62 5.04 -5.99
C ARG A 152 16.93 4.99 -7.49
N MET A 153 16.30 4.06 -8.23
CA MET A 153 16.35 4.01 -9.69
C MET A 153 15.17 4.68 -10.38
N GLY A 154 14.24 5.28 -9.63
CA GLY A 154 13.01 5.82 -10.18
C GLY A 154 12.11 4.74 -10.80
N ILE A 155 12.25 3.48 -10.37
CA ILE A 155 11.37 2.39 -10.81
C ILE A 155 10.05 2.52 -10.05
N SER A 156 8.97 2.85 -10.76
CA SER A 156 7.64 2.92 -10.19
C SER A 156 7.01 1.53 -10.04
N ASP A 157 6.04 1.40 -9.13
CA ASP A 157 5.24 0.19 -8.93
C ASP A 157 4.58 -0.25 -10.26
N GLU A 158 4.16 0.69 -11.10
CA GLU A 158 3.63 0.39 -12.43
C GLU A 158 4.69 -0.23 -13.36
N PHE A 159 5.87 0.37 -13.41
CA PHE A 159 6.93 -0.06 -14.29
C PHE A 159 7.41 -1.46 -13.94
N ILE A 160 7.64 -1.73 -12.65
CA ILE A 160 8.05 -3.06 -12.20
C ILE A 160 6.95 -4.09 -12.41
N THR A 161 5.68 -3.73 -12.19
CA THR A 161 4.55 -4.64 -12.43
C THR A 161 4.47 -5.07 -13.89
N ARG A 162 4.61 -4.14 -14.84
CA ARG A 162 4.68 -4.49 -16.27
C ARG A 162 5.87 -5.39 -16.58
N ALA A 163 7.06 -5.07 -16.07
CA ALA A 163 8.25 -5.90 -16.26
C ALA A 163 8.06 -7.32 -15.69
N MET A 164 7.37 -7.46 -14.55
CA MET A 164 7.03 -8.75 -13.96
C MET A 164 6.07 -9.55 -14.84
N ILE A 165 5.05 -8.92 -15.44
CA ILE A 165 4.12 -9.57 -16.39
C ILE A 165 4.88 -10.12 -17.60
N GLU A 166 5.69 -9.28 -18.24
CA GLU A 166 6.50 -9.69 -19.39
C GLU A 166 7.48 -10.81 -19.01
N LYS A 167 8.14 -10.68 -17.86
CA LYS A 167 9.10 -11.66 -17.37
C LYS A 167 8.44 -13.00 -17.05
N LEU A 168 7.21 -12.99 -16.52
CA LEU A 168 6.46 -14.19 -16.22
C LEU A 168 6.13 -14.99 -17.49
N GLU A 169 5.70 -14.31 -18.56
CA GLU A 169 5.43 -14.98 -19.84
C GLU A 169 6.71 -15.57 -20.46
N ILE A 170 7.84 -14.85 -20.39
CA ILE A 170 9.15 -15.40 -20.78
C ILE A 170 9.53 -16.62 -19.94
N ASN A 171 9.24 -16.62 -18.64
CA ASN A 171 9.58 -17.73 -17.77
C ASN A 171 8.71 -18.97 -18.04
N LYS A 172 7.41 -18.78 -18.38
CA LYS A 172 6.49 -19.86 -18.76
C LYS A 172 6.87 -20.54 -20.09
N SER A 173 7.48 -19.81 -21.02
CA SER A 173 7.90 -20.37 -22.33
C SER A 173 9.24 -21.11 -22.28
N ARG A 174 9.97 -21.08 -21.16
CA ARG A 174 11.26 -21.75 -20.99
C ARG A 174 11.11 -23.20 -20.56
N GLN A 175 12.14 -23.98 -20.87
CA GLN A 175 12.32 -25.30 -20.29
C GLN A 175 13.10 -25.22 -18.98
N TRP A 176 12.64 -25.98 -18.00
CA TRP A 176 13.19 -26.01 -16.64
C TRP A 176 13.61 -27.44 -16.28
N PRO A 177 14.73 -27.63 -15.57
CA PRO A 177 15.13 -28.93 -15.07
C PRO A 177 14.21 -29.40 -13.94
N GLU A 178 14.29 -30.69 -13.61
CA GLU A 178 13.57 -31.29 -12.48
C GLU A 178 13.83 -30.54 -11.16
N PRO A 179 12.81 -30.42 -10.30
CA PRO A 179 12.93 -29.83 -8.99
C PRO A 179 14.01 -30.48 -8.11
N LYS A 180 14.85 -29.64 -7.48
CA LYS A 180 15.71 -30.02 -6.36
C LYS A 180 15.42 -29.09 -5.17
N GLU A 181 15.31 -29.67 -3.99
CA GLU A 181 15.11 -28.94 -2.74
C GLU A 181 16.40 -28.18 -2.36
N GLY A 182 16.26 -26.96 -1.87
CA GLY A 182 17.39 -26.11 -1.43
C GLY A 182 18.27 -25.52 -2.54
N GLU A 183 18.08 -25.93 -3.81
CA GLU A 183 18.96 -25.52 -4.92
C GLU A 183 18.31 -24.52 -5.87
N PRO A 184 19.04 -23.50 -6.36
CA PRO A 184 18.54 -22.59 -7.38
C PRO A 184 18.29 -23.33 -8.70
N ARG A 185 17.20 -22.97 -9.38
CA ARG A 185 16.86 -23.55 -10.69
C ARG A 185 17.17 -22.56 -11.80
N LEU A 186 17.99 -23.02 -12.74
CA LEU A 186 18.33 -22.26 -13.94
C LEU A 186 17.59 -22.85 -15.13
N HIS A 187 17.03 -22.00 -15.97
CA HIS A 187 16.44 -22.41 -17.24
C HIS A 187 17.49 -23.06 -18.14
N ILE A 188 17.06 -24.04 -18.94
CA ILE A 188 17.91 -24.70 -19.91
C ILE A 188 18.17 -23.69 -21.05
N LYS A 189 19.45 -23.44 -21.35
CA LYS A 189 19.83 -22.67 -22.53
C LYS A 189 19.90 -23.63 -23.72
N GLU A 190 19.28 -23.28 -24.84
CA GLU A 190 19.55 -23.99 -26.09
C GLU A 190 21.05 -23.87 -26.38
N GLN A 191 21.72 -25.00 -26.62
CA GLN A 191 23.10 -24.97 -27.11
C GLN A 191 23.07 -24.35 -28.53
N PRO A 192 24.02 -23.46 -28.86
CA PRO A 192 24.10 -22.87 -30.19
C PRO A 192 24.29 -23.92 -31.29
#